data_AF-A0A5C6ARK8-F1
#
_entry.id   AF-A0A5C6ARK8-F1
#
_cell.length_a   1.000
_cell.length_b   1.000
_cell.length_c   1.000
_cell.angle_alpha   90.00
_cell.angle_beta   90.00
_cell.angle_gamma   90.00
#
_symmetry.space_group_name_H-M   'P 1'
#
loop_
_entity.id
_entity.type
_entity.pdbx_description
1 polymer ?
#
loop_
_entity_poly.entity_id
_entity_poly.type
_entity_poly.pdbx_seq_one_letter_code
_entity_poly.pdbx_strand_id
1 'polypeptide(L)'
;MFIKLAICLIACGTPVAISFAQDVPSQFKLGGQSEHGPAKPVSRSKEVKRLYESIAHRDSIQLLIGSLDELAVADISDGLEHELRDLYVYQIAAMEKYRQSLLLADSSKLDKKEVIEVAEEVEGFRRDLDKQVASVLKKHLKPKDFDAIVTSLIRKMPQDYYECHLITSELGLNANQVRQLHDIRKTELRMMESVDLKLVDLKSIDLESVDPLASIRSSISRNQARLADVLDESQLVRVWTAWGVLKEGQGIEDFVMNRRSKPGFDEFVSASRVLTNHWNRLFPNRQLEFTK
;
A
#
# COMPACT_ATOMS: atom_id res chain seq x y z
N MET A 1 13.91 -17.26 -24.64
CA MET A 1 12.66 -18.05 -24.52
C MET A 1 12.83 -18.96 -23.32
N PHE A 2 11.90 -18.90 -22.35
CA PHE A 2 11.84 -19.66 -21.08
C PHE A 2 12.87 -19.36 -19.98
N ILE A 3 12.56 -18.38 -19.12
CA ILE A 3 12.38 -18.63 -17.67
C ILE A 3 11.12 -17.87 -17.23
N LYS A 4 9.96 -18.47 -17.49
CA LYS A 4 8.74 -18.26 -16.70
C LYS A 4 8.87 -19.20 -15.51
N LEU A 5 9.25 -18.71 -14.33
CA LEU A 5 8.91 -19.25 -13.00
C LEU A 5 9.77 -18.52 -11.93
N ALA A 6 9.22 -17.47 -11.32
CA ALA A 6 9.58 -16.99 -9.97
C ALA A 6 8.67 -15.84 -9.47
N ILE A 7 7.40 -15.77 -9.89
CA ILE A 7 6.49 -14.66 -9.55
C ILE A 7 5.66 -14.91 -8.25
N CYS A 8 5.89 -15.98 -7.50
CA CYS A 8 5.02 -16.31 -6.35
C CYS A 8 5.63 -16.24 -4.94
N LEU A 9 6.77 -15.56 -4.69
CA LEU A 9 7.38 -15.59 -3.35
C LEU A 9 7.73 -14.24 -2.71
N ILE A 10 7.32 -13.09 -3.27
CA ILE A 10 7.59 -11.79 -2.63
C ILE A 10 6.49 -11.39 -1.61
N ALA A 11 5.41 -12.18 -1.50
CA ALA A 11 4.33 -11.97 -0.52
C ALA A 11 4.53 -12.70 0.82
N CYS A 12 5.67 -13.37 1.05
CA CYS A 12 5.98 -14.02 2.32
C CYS A 12 7.41 -13.67 2.71
N GLY A 13 7.55 -12.90 3.81
CA GLY A 13 8.81 -12.35 4.32
C GLY A 13 9.91 -13.37 4.61
N THR A 14 10.56 -13.84 3.56
CA THR A 14 11.81 -14.60 3.64
C THR A 14 12.97 -13.62 3.39
N PRO A 15 13.94 -13.52 4.31
CA PRO A 15 15.09 -12.66 4.11
C PRO A 15 15.97 -13.24 3.02
N VAL A 16 16.16 -12.50 1.94
CA VAL A 16 17.27 -12.74 1.01
C VAL A 16 18.54 -12.34 1.75
N ALA A 17 19.38 -13.31 2.09
CA ALA A 17 20.72 -13.05 2.60
C ALA A 17 21.56 -12.45 1.46
N ILE A 18 21.65 -11.12 1.43
CA ILE A 18 22.56 -10.40 0.54
C ILE A 18 23.77 -9.98 1.37
N SER A 19 24.91 -10.62 1.12
CA SER A 19 26.19 -10.24 1.71
C SER A 19 26.73 -9.01 0.99
N PHE A 20 26.60 -7.83 1.60
CA PHE A 20 27.41 -6.66 1.27
C PHE A 20 28.00 -6.12 2.56
N ALA A 21 29.12 -6.73 2.97
CA ALA A 21 29.97 -6.22 4.03
C ALA A 21 31.09 -5.38 3.41
N GLN A 22 30.80 -4.13 3.10
CA GLN A 22 31.78 -3.05 2.96
C GLN A 22 30.98 -1.74 2.98
N ASP A 23 31.33 -0.84 3.90
CA ASP A 23 30.79 0.52 4.07
C ASP A 23 29.47 0.73 4.83
N VAL A 24 29.28 -0.04 5.92
CA VAL A 24 28.40 0.38 7.02
C VAL A 24 29.16 1.37 7.94
N PRO A 25 28.62 2.57 8.24
CA PRO A 25 29.27 3.54 9.13
C PRO A 25 29.61 2.94 10.50
N SER A 26 30.71 3.36 11.10
CA SER A 26 31.27 2.78 12.34
C SER A 26 30.31 2.72 13.54
N GLN A 27 29.23 3.51 13.52
CA GLN A 27 28.18 3.54 14.52
C GLN A 27 27.23 2.32 14.46
N PHE A 28 27.32 1.51 13.39
CA PHE A 28 26.46 0.35 13.12
C PHE A 28 27.24 -0.99 13.07
N LYS A 29 28.51 -1.00 13.50
CA LYS A 29 29.27 -2.26 13.66
C LYS A 29 28.86 -2.95 14.97
N LEU A 30 28.13 -4.06 14.87
CA LEU A 30 27.96 -5.01 15.97
C LEU A 30 28.69 -6.31 15.62
N GLY A 31 29.59 -6.73 16.53
CA GLY A 31 30.36 -7.95 16.43
C GLY A 31 29.60 -9.18 16.94
N GLY A 32 30.07 -10.35 16.50
CA GLY A 32 29.89 -11.62 17.20
C GLY A 32 28.72 -12.49 16.71
N GLN A 33 29.10 -13.64 16.16
CA GLN A 33 28.25 -14.76 15.74
C GLN A 33 27.31 -15.25 16.85
N SER A 34 26.13 -15.79 16.48
CA SER A 34 25.46 -16.79 17.33
C SER A 34 24.72 -17.82 16.47
N GLU A 35 25.16 -19.07 16.59
CA GLU A 35 24.47 -20.29 16.21
C GLU A 35 23.29 -20.52 17.17
N HIS A 36 22.03 -20.60 16.73
CA HIS A 36 20.96 -21.26 17.51
C HIS A 36 19.85 -21.79 16.59
N GLY A 37 19.45 -23.04 16.84
CA GLY A 37 18.41 -23.78 16.11
C GLY A 37 16.98 -23.25 16.32
N PRO A 38 15.97 -23.92 15.74
CA PRO A 38 14.62 -23.37 15.59
C PRO A 38 13.91 -23.21 16.95
N ALA A 39 13.71 -21.97 17.38
CA ALA A 39 13.00 -21.63 18.60
C ALA A 39 11.47 -21.83 18.43
N LYS A 40 10.83 -22.42 19.44
CA LYS A 40 9.36 -22.54 19.54
C LYS A 40 8.70 -21.15 19.56
N PRO A 41 7.48 -20.99 19.02
CA PRO A 41 6.79 -19.70 18.99
C PRO A 41 6.39 -19.28 20.41
N VAL A 42 7.11 -18.31 20.97
CA VAL A 42 6.74 -17.63 22.22
C VAL A 42 5.58 -16.69 21.92
N SER A 43 4.49 -16.76 22.69
CA SER A 43 3.34 -15.87 22.48
C SER A 43 3.74 -14.44 22.90
N ARG A 44 3.93 -13.56 21.91
CA ARG A 44 4.29 -12.15 22.12
C ARG A 44 3.24 -11.42 22.97
N SER A 45 3.67 -10.45 23.76
CA SER A 45 2.73 -9.54 24.43
C SER A 45 1.90 -8.78 23.36
N LYS A 46 0.64 -8.45 23.67
CA LYS A 46 -0.24 -7.73 22.73
C LYS A 46 0.37 -6.41 22.22
N GLU A 47 1.20 -5.78 23.03
CA GLU A 47 1.84 -4.49 22.75
C GLU A 47 3.05 -4.64 21.81
N VAL A 48 3.90 -5.64 22.04
CA VAL A 48 4.99 -6.00 21.10
C VAL A 48 4.42 -6.47 19.76
N LYS A 49 3.29 -7.19 19.80
CA LYS A 49 2.58 -7.59 18.57
C LYS A 49 2.04 -6.37 17.80
N ARG A 50 1.46 -5.38 18.50
CA ARG A 50 1.02 -4.11 17.89
C ARG A 50 2.18 -3.32 17.28
N LEU A 51 3.33 -3.26 17.96
CA LEU A 51 4.54 -2.59 17.43
C LEU A 51 5.09 -3.30 16.20
N TYR A 52 5.08 -4.64 16.20
CA TYR A 52 5.45 -5.43 15.02
C TYR A 52 4.49 -5.19 13.84
N GLU A 53 3.19 -5.13 14.11
CA GLU A 53 2.14 -4.84 13.11
C GLU A 53 2.20 -3.39 12.61
N SER A 54 2.57 -2.41 13.45
CA SER A 54 2.79 -1.02 13.00
C SER A 54 4.04 -0.89 12.13
N ILE A 55 5.07 -1.68 12.40
CA ILE A 55 6.29 -1.68 11.59
C ILE A 55 6.09 -2.41 10.25
N ALA A 56 4.97 -3.12 10.05
CA ALA A 56 4.63 -3.78 8.79
C ALA A 56 4.10 -2.83 7.69
N HIS A 57 4.08 -1.51 7.91
CA HIS A 57 3.77 -0.55 6.83
C HIS A 57 4.68 -0.78 5.61
N ARG A 58 4.14 -0.68 4.39
CA ARG A 58 4.91 -0.92 3.17
C ARG A 58 5.88 0.23 2.94
N ASP A 59 7.17 -0.06 3.06
CA ASP A 59 8.21 0.94 2.91
C ASP A 59 8.32 1.42 1.46
N SER A 60 8.22 2.74 1.31
CA SER A 60 8.26 3.44 0.02
C SER A 60 9.51 3.07 -0.78
N ILE A 61 10.65 2.96 -0.10
CA ILE A 61 11.92 2.67 -0.75
C ILE A 61 12.03 1.22 -1.23
N GLN A 62 11.48 0.25 -0.50
CA GLN A 62 11.46 -1.14 -0.94
C GLN A 62 10.59 -1.29 -2.19
N LEU A 63 9.45 -0.58 -2.21
CA LEU A 63 8.57 -0.53 -3.37
C LEU A 63 9.24 0.15 -4.56
N LEU A 64 9.96 1.26 -4.33
CA LEU A 64 10.70 1.99 -5.36
C LEU A 64 11.81 1.12 -5.96
N ILE A 65 12.70 0.55 -5.14
CA ILE A 65 13.80 -0.32 -5.60
C ILE A 65 13.26 -1.52 -6.40
N GLY A 66 12.23 -2.20 -5.87
CA GLY A 66 11.60 -3.32 -6.58
C GLY A 66 10.83 -2.91 -7.84
N SER A 67 10.68 -1.61 -8.07
CA SER A 67 9.96 -1.05 -9.22
C SER A 67 10.83 -0.25 -10.16
N LEU A 68 12.11 0.01 -9.87
CA LEU A 68 12.96 0.94 -10.63
C LEU A 68 12.93 0.66 -12.13
N ASP A 69 13.05 -0.60 -12.53
CA ASP A 69 13.03 -1.04 -13.94
C ASP A 69 11.67 -0.80 -14.64
N GLU A 70 10.60 -0.68 -13.86
CA GLU A 70 9.22 -0.52 -14.33
C GLU A 70 8.65 0.89 -14.08
N LEU A 71 9.36 1.73 -13.31
CA LEU A 71 8.99 3.13 -13.16
C LEU A 71 9.16 3.77 -14.54
N ALA A 72 8.08 4.39 -15.02
CA ALA A 72 7.96 4.92 -16.38
C ALA A 72 8.83 6.19 -16.60
N VAL A 73 10.07 6.18 -16.12
CA VAL A 73 11.05 7.24 -16.27
C VAL A 73 12.15 6.69 -17.15
N ALA A 74 12.22 7.19 -18.38
CA ALA A 74 13.10 6.67 -19.43
C ALA A 74 14.59 6.87 -19.16
N ASP A 75 14.97 7.67 -18.15
CA ASP A 75 16.34 7.94 -17.75
C ASP A 75 16.41 8.14 -16.22
N ILE A 76 16.52 7.03 -15.48
CA ILE A 76 16.97 7.10 -14.09
C ILE A 76 18.49 7.31 -14.15
N SER A 77 18.99 8.41 -13.61
CA SER A 77 20.44 8.64 -13.57
C SER A 77 21.11 7.63 -12.63
N ASP A 78 22.33 7.18 -12.98
CA ASP A 78 23.14 6.31 -12.10
C ASP A 78 23.27 6.89 -10.69
N GLY A 79 23.33 8.23 -10.58
CA GLY A 79 23.36 8.95 -9.30
C GLY A 79 22.07 8.82 -8.48
N LEU A 80 20.89 8.87 -9.13
CA LEU A 80 19.62 8.65 -8.45
C LEU A 80 19.50 7.20 -7.99
N GLU A 81 19.85 6.23 -8.84
CA GLU A 81 19.83 4.82 -8.46
C GLU A 81 20.75 4.55 -7.27
N HIS A 82 21.96 5.10 -7.28
CA HIS A 82 22.91 4.94 -6.18
C HIS A 82 22.39 5.54 -4.86
N GLU A 83 21.90 6.78 -4.87
CA GLU A 83 21.34 7.42 -3.66
C GLU A 83 20.12 6.63 -3.11
N LEU A 84 19.27 6.09 -3.98
CA LEU A 84 18.14 5.25 -3.55
C LEU A 84 18.61 3.89 -2.99
N ARG A 85 19.65 3.28 -3.56
CA ARG A 85 20.22 2.03 -3.04
C ARG A 85 20.87 2.23 -1.67
N ASP A 86 21.57 3.35 -1.46
CA ASP A 86 22.15 3.68 -0.15
C ASP A 86 21.08 3.80 0.93
N LEU A 87 20.02 4.57 0.63
CA LEU A 87 18.87 4.71 1.52
C LEU A 87 18.21 3.35 1.82
N TYR A 88 18.14 2.44 0.83
CA TYR A 88 17.62 1.08 1.01
C TYR A 88 18.50 0.23 1.94
N VAL A 89 19.82 0.34 1.81
CA VAL A 89 20.77 -0.35 2.70
C VAL A 89 20.63 0.17 4.13
N TYR A 90 20.52 1.49 4.34
CA TYR A 90 20.29 2.06 5.67
C TYR A 90 18.99 1.54 6.30
N GLN A 91 17.93 1.44 5.50
CA GLN A 91 16.66 0.87 5.95
C GLN A 91 16.80 -0.59 6.39
N ILE A 92 17.48 -1.43 5.59
CA ILE A 92 17.72 -2.83 5.97
C ILE A 92 18.45 -2.91 7.32
N ALA A 93 19.49 -2.10 7.51
CA ALA A 93 20.26 -2.07 8.74
C ALA A 93 19.41 -1.66 9.96
N ALA A 94 18.58 -0.62 9.81
CA ALA A 94 17.68 -0.17 10.88
C ALA A 94 16.63 -1.24 11.24
N MET A 95 16.03 -1.87 10.24
CA MET A 95 15.05 -2.94 10.44
C MET A 95 15.67 -4.20 11.04
N GLU A 96 16.92 -4.50 10.71
CA GLU A 96 17.64 -5.62 11.33
C GLU A 96 17.96 -5.34 12.80
N LYS A 97 18.40 -4.11 13.14
CA LYS A 97 18.55 -3.67 14.55
C LYS A 97 17.24 -3.90 15.33
N TYR A 98 16.10 -3.52 14.76
CA TYR A 98 14.80 -3.74 15.37
C TYR A 98 14.48 -5.23 15.59
N ARG A 99 14.70 -6.07 14.56
CA ARG A 99 14.48 -7.52 14.65
C ARG A 99 15.33 -8.17 15.73
N GLN A 100 16.60 -7.78 15.84
CA GLN A 100 17.49 -8.29 16.88
C GLN A 100 17.02 -7.89 18.28
N SER A 101 16.57 -6.64 18.47
CA SER A 101 15.99 -6.21 19.74
C SER A 101 14.74 -7.01 20.12
N LEU A 102 13.88 -7.35 19.16
CA LEU A 102 12.74 -8.23 19.38
C LEU A 102 13.16 -9.65 19.80
N LEU A 103 14.16 -10.23 19.13
CA LEU A 103 14.68 -11.57 19.48
C LEU A 103 15.27 -11.59 20.89
N LEU A 104 16.00 -10.53 21.26
CA LEU A 104 16.56 -10.40 22.61
C LEU A 104 15.46 -10.27 23.67
N ALA A 105 14.41 -9.51 23.39
CA ALA A 105 13.24 -9.41 24.26
C ALA A 105 12.50 -10.73 24.42
N ASP A 106 12.31 -11.48 23.33
CA ASP A 106 11.70 -12.82 23.34
C ASP A 106 12.53 -13.81 24.19
N SER A 107 13.85 -13.60 24.27
CA SER A 107 14.76 -14.37 25.13
C SER A 107 14.88 -13.86 26.58
N SER A 108 14.04 -12.89 26.99
CA SER A 108 14.11 -12.18 28.29
C SER A 108 15.46 -11.49 28.57
N LYS A 109 16.25 -11.20 27.52
CA LYS A 109 17.55 -10.55 27.62
C LYS A 109 17.49 -9.03 27.43
N LEU A 110 16.32 -8.50 27.05
CA LEU A 110 16.07 -7.08 26.85
C LEU A 110 14.78 -6.70 27.60
N ASP A 111 14.77 -5.56 28.28
CA ASP A 111 13.56 -5.09 28.96
C ASP A 111 12.54 -4.57 27.95
N LYS A 112 11.25 -4.66 28.30
CA LYS A 112 10.15 -4.16 27.46
C LYS A 112 10.27 -2.67 27.16
N LYS A 113 10.77 -1.88 28.11
CA LYS A 113 10.98 -0.44 27.91
C LYS A 113 12.01 -0.17 26.81
N GLU A 114 13.11 -0.92 26.81
CA GLU A 114 14.16 -0.83 25.79
C GLU A 114 13.63 -1.24 24.40
N VAL A 115 12.74 -2.24 24.32
CA VAL A 115 12.08 -2.61 23.04
C VAL A 115 11.24 -1.46 22.49
N ILE A 116 10.51 -0.76 23.36
CA ILE A 116 9.68 0.39 22.96
C ILE A 116 10.57 1.51 22.44
N GLU A 117 11.64 1.83 23.16
CA GLU A 117 12.61 2.87 22.76
C GLU A 117 13.22 2.56 21.38
N VAL A 118 13.62 1.30 21.12
CA VAL A 118 14.12 0.89 19.79
C VAL A 118 13.02 0.96 18.72
N ALA A 119 11.78 0.59 19.05
CA ALA A 119 10.66 0.71 18.11
C ALA A 119 10.39 2.16 17.71
N GLU A 120 10.39 3.08 18.68
CA GLU A 120 10.22 4.51 18.46
C GLU A 120 11.39 5.10 17.65
N GLU A 121 12.63 4.68 17.92
CA GLU A 121 13.81 5.07 17.15
C GLU A 121 13.68 4.65 15.67
N VAL A 122 13.26 3.40 15.43
CA VAL A 122 13.10 2.83 14.08
C VAL A 122 11.96 3.52 13.33
N GLU A 123 10.82 3.76 14.00
CA GLU A 123 9.71 4.53 13.42
C GLU A 123 10.11 5.98 13.11
N GLY A 124 10.89 6.62 13.98
CA GLY A 124 11.48 7.94 13.73
C GLY A 124 12.37 7.94 12.48
N PHE A 125 13.27 6.96 12.40
CA PHE A 125 14.15 6.77 11.24
C PHE A 125 13.34 6.56 9.95
N ARG A 126 12.29 5.73 9.95
CA ARG A 126 11.44 5.50 8.77
C ARG A 126 10.76 6.76 8.27
N ARG A 127 10.18 7.56 9.18
CA ARG A 127 9.56 8.84 8.80
C ARG A 127 10.57 9.79 8.17
N ASP A 128 11.80 9.79 8.66
CA ASP A 128 12.86 10.63 8.10
C ASP A 128 13.41 10.05 6.78
N LEU A 129 13.44 8.73 6.63
CA LEU A 129 13.78 8.04 5.39
C LEU A 129 12.81 8.40 4.27
N ASP A 130 11.49 8.40 4.52
CA ASP A 130 10.51 8.78 3.50
C ASP A 130 10.68 10.23 3.02
N LYS A 131 11.02 11.15 3.93
CA LYS A 131 11.35 12.54 3.57
C LYS A 131 12.62 12.60 2.73
N GLN A 132 13.64 11.79 3.07
CA GLN A 132 14.88 11.70 2.31
C GLN A 132 14.63 11.13 0.91
N VAL A 133 13.83 10.07 0.78
CA VAL A 133 13.41 9.50 -0.51
C VAL A 133 12.72 10.56 -1.37
N ALA A 134 11.73 11.27 -0.82
CA ALA A 134 11.05 12.34 -1.53
C ALA A 134 12.01 13.45 -1.98
N SER A 135 12.95 13.84 -1.10
CA SER A 135 13.98 14.84 -1.39
C SER A 135 14.92 14.40 -2.51
N VAL A 136 15.44 13.17 -2.46
CA VAL A 136 16.31 12.58 -3.48
C VAL A 136 15.59 12.52 -4.83
N LEU A 137 14.35 12.03 -4.86
CA LEU A 137 13.55 11.99 -6.08
C LEU A 137 13.33 13.40 -6.65
N LYS A 138 12.94 14.38 -5.82
CA LYS A 138 12.69 15.77 -6.26
C LYS A 138 13.97 16.51 -6.68
N LYS A 139 15.13 16.12 -6.16
CA LYS A 139 16.45 16.65 -6.54
C LYS A 139 16.85 16.20 -7.95
N HIS A 140 16.57 14.94 -8.29
CA HIS A 140 17.02 14.33 -9.55
C HIS A 140 15.97 14.37 -10.66
N LEU A 141 14.68 14.47 -10.32
CA LEU A 141 13.59 14.37 -11.27
C LEU A 141 12.88 15.70 -11.48
N LYS A 142 12.40 15.91 -12.71
CA LYS A 142 11.45 16.99 -12.98
C LYS A 142 10.12 16.69 -12.28
N PRO A 143 9.32 17.72 -11.92
CA PRO A 143 8.04 17.52 -11.25
C PRO A 143 7.12 16.52 -11.96
N LYS A 144 7.07 16.54 -13.29
CA LYS A 144 6.28 15.60 -14.10
C LYS A 144 6.72 14.14 -13.92
N ASP A 145 8.03 13.89 -13.87
CA ASP A 145 8.60 12.54 -13.75
C ASP A 145 8.41 12.02 -12.32
N PHE A 146 8.54 12.90 -11.32
CA PHE A 146 8.18 12.60 -9.94
C PHE A 146 6.69 12.21 -9.81
N ASP A 147 5.79 12.99 -10.41
CA ASP A 147 4.35 12.68 -10.42
C ASP A 147 4.03 11.37 -11.15
N ALA A 148 4.78 11.03 -12.19
CA ALA A 148 4.65 9.76 -12.88
C ALA A 148 5.06 8.57 -11.98
N ILE A 149 6.11 8.73 -11.18
CA ILE A 149 6.51 7.73 -10.16
C ILE A 149 5.41 7.54 -9.13
N VAL A 150 4.88 8.63 -8.54
CA VAL A 150 3.81 8.54 -7.53
C VAL A 150 2.58 7.85 -8.13
N THR A 151 2.18 8.24 -9.34
CA THR A 151 1.08 7.59 -10.09
C THR A 151 1.34 6.10 -10.31
N SER A 152 2.57 5.72 -10.68
CA SER A 152 2.96 4.32 -10.89
C SER A 152 2.88 3.52 -9.58
N LEU A 153 3.35 4.08 -8.47
CA LEU A 153 3.27 3.43 -7.17
C LEU A 153 1.80 3.22 -6.72
N ILE A 154 0.93 4.21 -6.92
CA ILE A 154 -0.52 4.07 -6.66
C ILE A 154 -1.11 2.94 -7.50
N ARG A 155 -0.73 2.85 -8.78
CA ARG A 155 -1.20 1.80 -9.70
C ARG A 155 -0.76 0.40 -9.28
N LYS A 156 0.46 0.26 -8.76
CA LYS A 156 0.97 -1.04 -8.26
C LYS A 156 0.32 -1.49 -6.95
N MET A 157 -0.26 -0.56 -6.20
CA MET A 157 -0.89 -0.84 -4.91
C MET A 157 -2.29 -0.23 -4.83
N PRO A 158 -3.23 -0.62 -5.71
CA PRO A 158 -4.50 0.06 -5.80
C PRO A 158 -5.28 -0.01 -4.48
N GLN A 159 -5.23 -1.12 -3.74
CA GLN A 159 -6.01 -1.22 -2.50
C GLN A 159 -5.23 -0.84 -1.22
N ASP A 160 -3.92 -0.60 -1.32
CA ASP A 160 -3.05 -0.41 -0.14
C ASP A 160 -2.11 0.81 -0.29
N TYR A 161 -2.34 1.70 -1.27
CA TYR A 161 -1.44 2.85 -1.55
C TYR A 161 -1.27 3.77 -0.34
N TYR A 162 -2.29 3.88 0.51
CA TYR A 162 -2.28 4.71 1.72
C TYR A 162 -1.45 4.10 2.86
N GLU A 163 -0.92 2.88 2.69
CA GLU A 163 0.07 2.30 3.61
C GLU A 163 1.49 2.76 3.29
N CYS A 164 1.70 3.39 2.13
CA CYS A 164 2.97 3.96 1.72
C CYS A 164 3.03 5.44 2.10
N HIS A 165 3.93 5.78 3.03
CA HIS A 165 4.02 7.13 3.58
C HIS A 165 4.44 8.19 2.55
N LEU A 166 5.26 7.83 1.56
CA LEU A 166 5.55 8.71 0.41
C LEU A 166 4.25 9.10 -0.32
N ILE A 167 3.39 8.12 -0.62
CA ILE A 167 2.13 8.39 -1.34
C ILE A 167 1.17 9.20 -0.47
N THR A 168 1.01 8.86 0.82
CA THR A 168 0.12 9.60 1.71
C THR A 168 0.56 11.06 1.86
N SER A 169 1.86 11.31 1.98
CA SER A 169 2.45 12.65 2.03
C SER A 169 2.21 13.42 0.73
N GLU A 170 2.50 12.82 -0.43
CA GLU A 170 2.34 13.49 -1.72
C GLU A 170 0.87 13.67 -2.16
N LEU A 171 -0.05 12.89 -1.62
CA LEU A 171 -1.50 13.12 -1.73
C LEU A 171 -2.02 14.10 -0.68
N GLY A 172 -1.23 14.46 0.35
CA GLY A 172 -1.68 15.30 1.45
C GLY A 172 -2.76 14.66 2.32
N LEU A 173 -2.73 13.32 2.46
CA LEU A 173 -3.72 12.59 3.26
C LEU A 173 -3.52 12.86 4.74
N ASN A 174 -4.58 13.26 5.44
CA ASN A 174 -4.54 13.38 6.89
C ASN A 174 -4.85 12.04 7.59
N ALA A 175 -4.56 11.97 8.89
CA ALA A 175 -4.74 10.75 9.69
C ALA A 175 -6.21 10.28 9.78
N ASN A 176 -7.19 11.16 9.58
CA ASN A 176 -8.59 10.74 9.51
C ASN A 176 -8.90 10.06 8.17
N GLN A 177 -8.42 10.60 7.06
CA GLN A 177 -8.57 10.00 5.73
C GLN A 177 -7.89 8.62 5.69
N VAL A 178 -6.66 8.50 6.16
CA VAL A 178 -5.94 7.21 6.22
C VAL A 178 -6.73 6.16 7.02
N ARG A 179 -7.29 6.54 8.18
CA ARG A 179 -8.16 5.63 8.97
C ARG A 179 -9.40 5.18 8.20
N GLN A 180 -10.09 6.10 7.54
CA GLN A 180 -11.28 5.78 6.75
C GLN A 180 -10.95 4.85 5.56
N LEU A 181 -9.80 5.05 4.92
CA LEU A 181 -9.31 4.16 3.86
C LEU A 181 -9.03 2.75 4.39
N HIS A 182 -8.39 2.62 5.55
CA HIS A 182 -8.25 1.32 6.23
C HIS A 182 -9.59 0.65 6.52
N ASP A 183 -10.61 1.39 6.96
CA ASP A 183 -11.93 0.85 7.24
C ASP A 183 -12.64 0.36 5.96
N ILE A 184 -12.50 1.07 4.85
CA ILE A 184 -12.98 0.64 3.52
C ILE A 184 -12.29 -0.67 3.13
N ARG A 185 -10.96 -0.73 3.22
CA ARG A 185 -10.18 -1.93 2.88
C ARG A 185 -10.52 -3.13 3.75
N LYS A 186 -10.70 -2.91 5.06
CA LYS A 186 -11.10 -3.97 5.99
C LYS A 186 -12.48 -4.53 5.66
N THR A 187 -13.40 -3.67 5.19
CA THR A 187 -14.72 -4.10 4.72
C THR A 187 -14.59 -4.95 3.46
N GLU A 188 -13.73 -4.54 2.51
CA GLU A 188 -13.42 -5.31 1.30
C GLU A 188 -12.87 -6.69 1.62
N LEU A 189 -11.85 -6.77 2.48
CA LEU A 189 -11.22 -8.04 2.87
C LEU A 189 -12.22 -8.99 3.53
N ARG A 190 -13.09 -8.50 4.42
CA ARG A 190 -14.16 -9.32 5.01
C ARG A 190 -15.13 -9.86 3.97
N MET A 191 -15.45 -9.07 2.94
CA MET A 191 -16.30 -9.55 1.85
C MET A 191 -15.57 -10.62 1.04
N MET A 192 -14.29 -10.45 0.74
CA MET A 192 -13.49 -11.47 0.06
C MET A 192 -13.38 -12.77 0.88
N GLU A 193 -13.15 -12.66 2.20
CA GLU A 193 -13.14 -13.79 3.13
C GLU A 193 -14.52 -14.46 3.27
N SER A 194 -15.63 -13.72 3.12
CA SER A 194 -16.98 -14.31 3.10
C SER A 194 -17.29 -15.06 1.80
N VAL A 195 -16.55 -14.73 0.72
CA VAL A 195 -16.60 -15.43 -0.58
C VAL A 195 -15.64 -16.64 -0.59
N ASP A 196 -14.97 -16.93 0.53
CA ASP A 196 -14.08 -18.07 0.72
C ASP A 196 -14.87 -19.39 0.64
N LEU A 197 -15.03 -19.88 -0.60
CA LEU A 197 -14.94 -21.24 -1.18
C LEU A 197 -15.48 -22.46 -0.42
N LYS A 198 -16.03 -22.36 0.79
CA LYS A 198 -16.66 -23.45 1.53
C LYS A 198 -18.10 -23.76 1.10
N LEU A 199 -18.64 -23.01 0.14
CA LEU A 199 -20.03 -23.09 -0.32
C LEU A 199 -20.18 -23.34 -1.82
N VAL A 200 -19.10 -23.48 -2.58
CA VAL A 200 -19.21 -24.01 -3.94
C VAL A 200 -19.21 -25.54 -3.84
N ASP A 201 -20.34 -26.08 -3.39
CA ASP A 201 -20.65 -27.50 -3.63
C ASP A 201 -20.82 -27.64 -5.15
N LEU A 202 -19.74 -28.02 -5.83
CA LEU A 202 -19.61 -28.15 -7.29
C LEU A 202 -20.57 -29.20 -7.91
N LYS A 203 -21.55 -29.69 -7.14
CA LYS A 203 -22.49 -30.75 -7.55
C LYS A 203 -23.89 -30.26 -7.91
N SER A 204 -24.23 -28.98 -7.70
CA SER A 204 -25.61 -28.49 -7.95
C SER A 204 -25.72 -27.14 -8.67
N ILE A 205 -24.60 -26.52 -9.06
CA ILE A 205 -24.64 -25.23 -9.77
C ILE A 205 -24.68 -25.49 -11.27
N ASP A 206 -25.78 -25.08 -11.89
CA ASP A 206 -25.90 -24.94 -13.33
C ASP A 206 -24.91 -23.85 -13.78
N LEU A 207 -23.80 -24.28 -14.40
CA LEU A 207 -22.57 -23.50 -14.61
C LEU A 207 -22.70 -22.35 -15.63
N GLU A 208 -23.89 -22.09 -16.17
CA GLU A 208 -24.09 -21.05 -17.19
C GLU A 208 -24.48 -19.66 -16.64
N SER A 209 -24.76 -19.48 -15.33
CA SER A 209 -25.36 -18.21 -14.85
C SER A 209 -24.73 -17.53 -13.63
N VAL A 210 -23.84 -18.18 -12.88
CA VAL A 210 -23.25 -17.58 -11.67
C VAL A 210 -21.78 -17.27 -11.92
N ASP A 211 -21.45 -16.01 -12.20
CA ASP A 211 -20.06 -15.52 -12.19
C ASP A 211 -19.65 -15.28 -10.71
N PRO A 212 -18.88 -16.18 -10.07
CA PRO A 212 -18.46 -16.02 -8.68
C PRO A 212 -17.58 -14.77 -8.48
N LEU A 213 -17.02 -14.20 -9.54
CA LEU A 213 -16.26 -12.96 -9.50
C LEU A 213 -17.13 -11.71 -9.62
N ALA A 214 -18.42 -11.84 -9.97
CA ALA A 214 -19.32 -10.69 -10.09
C ALA A 214 -19.57 -10.02 -8.73
N SER A 215 -19.68 -10.80 -7.65
CA SER A 215 -19.84 -10.25 -6.29
C SER A 215 -18.58 -9.50 -5.84
N ILE A 216 -17.40 -10.04 -6.13
CA ILE A 216 -16.10 -9.42 -5.85
C ILE A 216 -15.95 -8.13 -6.66
N ARG A 217 -16.26 -8.15 -7.96
CA ARG A 217 -16.19 -6.98 -8.84
C ARG A 217 -17.14 -5.87 -8.40
N SER A 218 -18.37 -6.22 -8.00
CA SER A 218 -19.34 -5.28 -7.44
C SER A 218 -18.85 -4.67 -6.12
N SER A 219 -18.24 -5.47 -5.24
CA SER A 219 -17.64 -4.98 -3.99
C SER A 219 -16.49 -3.99 -4.24
N ILE A 220 -15.55 -4.35 -5.12
CA ILE A 220 -14.44 -3.47 -5.53
C ILE A 220 -14.99 -2.15 -6.10
N SER A 221 -15.99 -2.23 -6.98
CA SER A 221 -16.64 -1.07 -7.61
C SER A 221 -17.29 -0.14 -6.56
N ARG A 222 -18.02 -0.69 -5.58
CA ARG A 222 -18.61 0.10 -4.49
C ARG A 222 -17.54 0.75 -3.61
N ASN A 223 -16.46 0.06 -3.31
CA ASN A 223 -15.37 0.64 -2.52
C ASN A 223 -14.63 1.74 -3.28
N GLN A 224 -14.45 1.59 -4.60
CA GLN A 224 -13.94 2.65 -5.47
C GLN A 224 -14.80 3.90 -5.37
N ALA A 225 -16.13 3.76 -5.43
CA ALA A 225 -17.07 4.88 -5.26
C ALA A 225 -16.92 5.54 -3.88
N ARG A 226 -16.85 4.75 -2.81
CA ARG A 226 -16.73 5.24 -1.42
C ARG A 226 -15.48 6.08 -1.17
N LEU A 227 -14.44 5.98 -1.99
CA LEU A 227 -13.29 6.88 -1.91
C LEU A 227 -13.69 8.35 -2.08
N ALA A 228 -14.72 8.63 -2.86
CA ALA A 228 -15.24 10.00 -3.04
C ALA A 228 -15.84 10.58 -1.76
N ASP A 229 -16.17 9.76 -0.75
CA ASP A 229 -16.62 10.24 0.57
C ASP A 229 -15.44 10.54 1.51
N VAL A 230 -14.21 10.20 1.13
CA VAL A 230 -13.00 10.29 1.98
C VAL A 230 -11.97 11.27 1.40
N LEU A 231 -11.75 11.21 0.10
CA LEU A 231 -10.77 12.01 -0.62
C LEU A 231 -11.40 13.31 -1.12
N ASP A 232 -10.62 14.39 -1.13
CA ASP A 232 -11.03 15.57 -1.88
C ASP A 232 -10.95 15.31 -3.39
N GLU A 233 -11.50 16.21 -4.20
CA GLU A 233 -11.59 16.04 -5.65
C GLU A 233 -10.21 15.87 -6.30
N SER A 234 -9.21 16.64 -5.86
CA SER A 234 -7.86 16.58 -6.43
C SER A 234 -7.17 15.25 -6.12
N GLN A 235 -7.32 14.76 -4.90
CA GLN A 235 -6.83 13.47 -4.44
C GLN A 235 -7.51 12.32 -5.19
N LEU A 236 -8.85 12.38 -5.29
CA LEU A 236 -9.65 11.37 -5.96
C LEU A 236 -9.31 11.26 -7.44
N VAL A 237 -9.18 12.40 -8.14
CA VAL A 237 -8.79 12.45 -9.55
C VAL A 237 -7.45 11.77 -9.76
N ARG A 238 -6.45 12.04 -8.91
CA ARG A 238 -5.11 11.42 -9.02
C ARG A 238 -5.17 9.91 -8.79
N VAL A 239 -5.88 9.44 -7.76
CA VAL A 239 -6.04 8.00 -7.45
C VAL A 239 -6.79 7.27 -8.56
N TRP A 240 -7.95 7.79 -8.98
CA TRP A 240 -8.76 7.15 -10.01
C TRP A 240 -8.13 7.19 -11.40
N THR A 241 -7.32 8.21 -11.71
CA THR A 241 -6.52 8.25 -12.94
C THR A 241 -5.43 7.18 -12.90
N ALA A 242 -4.73 7.03 -11.77
CA ALA A 242 -3.72 5.99 -11.60
C ALA A 242 -4.29 4.57 -11.81
N TRP A 243 -5.53 4.34 -11.36
CA TRP A 243 -6.25 3.07 -11.52
C TRP A 243 -6.93 2.89 -12.88
N GLY A 244 -6.91 3.91 -13.75
CA GLY A 244 -7.61 3.88 -15.03
C GLY A 244 -9.14 3.93 -14.94
N VAL A 245 -9.68 4.32 -13.78
CA VAL A 245 -11.12 4.59 -13.59
C VAL A 245 -11.48 5.88 -14.35
N LEU A 246 -10.65 6.91 -14.18
CA LEU A 246 -10.70 8.17 -14.92
C LEU A 246 -9.69 8.17 -16.07
N LYS A 247 -10.03 8.89 -17.14
CA LYS A 247 -9.06 9.26 -18.18
C LYS A 247 -8.21 10.44 -17.70
N GLU A 248 -7.00 10.53 -18.21
CA GLU A 248 -6.12 11.67 -17.93
C GLU A 248 -6.79 12.99 -18.36
N GLY A 249 -6.78 13.99 -17.47
CA GLY A 249 -7.46 15.28 -17.67
C GLY A 249 -8.97 15.28 -17.45
N GLN A 250 -9.58 14.14 -17.07
CA GLN A 250 -11.02 14.04 -16.81
C GLN A 250 -11.38 14.44 -15.37
N GLY A 251 -12.32 15.38 -15.21
CA GLY A 251 -12.90 15.72 -13.90
C GLY A 251 -14.01 14.76 -13.45
N ILE A 252 -14.44 14.88 -12.19
CA ILE A 252 -15.48 14.00 -11.62
C ILE A 252 -16.84 14.23 -12.27
N GLU A 253 -17.23 15.48 -12.53
CA GLU A 253 -18.48 15.80 -13.23
C GLU A 253 -18.52 15.16 -14.63
N ASP A 254 -17.44 15.33 -15.41
CA ASP A 254 -17.32 14.72 -16.75
C ASP A 254 -17.39 13.19 -16.70
N PHE A 255 -16.81 12.58 -15.68
CA PHE A 255 -16.89 11.14 -15.47
C PHE A 255 -18.33 10.68 -15.23
N VAL A 256 -19.05 11.34 -14.33
CA VAL A 256 -20.45 11.05 -14.03
C VAL A 256 -21.32 11.25 -15.27
N MET A 257 -21.14 12.37 -15.98
CA MET A 257 -21.87 12.68 -17.22
C MET A 257 -21.66 11.62 -18.30
N ASN A 258 -20.43 11.18 -18.51
CA ASN A 258 -20.08 10.25 -19.59
C ASN A 258 -20.44 8.79 -19.29
N ARG A 259 -20.57 8.40 -18.01
CA ARG A 259 -20.90 7.02 -17.61
C ARG A 259 -22.36 6.80 -17.19
N ARG A 260 -23.19 7.84 -17.14
CA ARG A 260 -24.61 7.79 -16.70
C ARG A 260 -25.53 6.76 -17.35
N SER A 261 -25.18 6.25 -18.53
CA SER A 261 -25.94 5.24 -19.27
C SER A 261 -25.33 3.85 -19.20
N LYS A 262 -24.21 3.67 -18.48
CA LYS A 262 -23.57 2.37 -18.32
C LYS A 262 -24.35 1.51 -17.31
N PRO A 263 -24.60 0.23 -17.62
CA PRO A 263 -25.21 -0.70 -16.67
C PRO A 263 -24.44 -0.73 -15.34
N GLY A 264 -25.16 -0.73 -14.22
CA GLY A 264 -24.57 -0.74 -12.87
C GLY A 264 -23.95 0.59 -12.41
N PHE A 265 -23.98 1.65 -13.22
CA PHE A 265 -23.41 2.94 -12.82
C PHE A 265 -24.25 3.64 -11.75
N ASP A 266 -25.56 3.49 -11.76
CA ASP A 266 -26.43 4.00 -10.69
C ASP A 266 -26.06 3.37 -9.33
N GLU A 267 -25.79 2.05 -9.28
CA GLU A 267 -25.32 1.37 -8.07
C GLU A 267 -23.95 1.87 -7.60
N PHE A 268 -23.03 2.13 -8.54
CA PHE A 268 -21.73 2.73 -8.23
C PHE A 268 -21.90 4.12 -7.60
N VAL A 269 -22.71 4.98 -8.22
CA VAL A 269 -22.95 6.35 -7.72
C VAL A 269 -23.64 6.32 -6.35
N SER A 270 -24.67 5.48 -6.20
CA SER A 270 -25.41 5.32 -4.94
C SER A 270 -24.57 4.78 -3.79
N ALA A 271 -23.41 4.16 -4.05
CA ALA A 271 -22.50 3.69 -3.01
C ALA A 271 -21.67 4.82 -2.35
N SER A 272 -21.70 6.04 -2.90
CA SER A 272 -21.09 7.23 -2.28
C SER A 272 -22.09 8.36 -2.14
N ARG A 273 -22.09 8.98 -0.96
CA ARG A 273 -22.94 10.14 -0.70
C ARG A 273 -22.52 11.34 -1.55
N VAL A 274 -21.22 11.58 -1.69
CA VAL A 274 -20.68 12.67 -2.50
C VAL A 274 -21.06 12.51 -3.96
N LEU A 275 -20.89 11.31 -4.53
CA LEU A 275 -21.28 11.04 -5.92
C LEU A 275 -22.80 11.14 -6.12
N THR A 276 -23.59 10.64 -5.17
CA THR A 276 -25.06 10.78 -5.20
C THR A 276 -25.48 12.25 -5.23
N ASN A 277 -24.85 13.10 -4.40
CA ASN A 277 -25.14 14.53 -4.39
C ASN A 277 -24.74 15.21 -5.72
N HIS A 278 -23.60 14.83 -6.30
CA HIS A 278 -23.19 15.31 -7.62
C HIS A 278 -24.18 14.90 -8.71
N TRP A 279 -24.60 13.64 -8.70
CA TRP A 279 -25.60 13.13 -9.64
C TRP A 279 -26.92 13.89 -9.51
N ASN A 280 -27.45 14.04 -8.30
CA ASN A 280 -28.73 14.68 -8.04
C ASN A 280 -28.73 16.18 -8.44
N ARG A 281 -27.57 16.83 -8.36
CA ARG A 281 -27.36 18.19 -8.89
C ARG A 281 -27.36 18.22 -10.42
N LEU A 282 -26.67 17.27 -11.07
CA LEU A 282 -26.54 17.21 -12.54
C LEU A 282 -27.83 16.72 -13.22
N PHE A 283 -28.60 15.86 -12.56
CA PHE A 283 -29.80 15.22 -13.09
C PHE A 283 -31.01 15.38 -12.14
N PRO A 284 -31.57 16.59 -12.02
CA PRO A 284 -32.65 16.87 -11.08
C PRO A 284 -33.89 15.98 -11.28
N ASN A 285 -34.13 15.51 -12.51
CA ASN A 285 -35.26 14.67 -12.88
C ASN A 285 -35.02 13.15 -12.73
N ARG A 286 -33.82 12.73 -12.31
CA ARG A 286 -33.46 11.31 -12.10
C ARG A 286 -32.71 11.17 -10.78
N GLN A 287 -33.40 11.43 -9.68
CA GLN A 287 -32.81 11.38 -8.34
C GLN A 287 -32.39 9.94 -7.99
N LEU A 288 -31.21 9.80 -7.38
CA LEU A 288 -30.74 8.57 -6.76
C LEU A 288 -30.74 8.71 -5.24
N GLU A 289 -30.99 7.59 -4.57
CA GLU A 289 -30.85 7.46 -3.14
C GLU A 289 -29.49 6.85 -2.79
N PHE A 290 -28.86 7.39 -1.74
CA PHE A 290 -27.61 6.88 -1.22
C PHE A 290 -27.86 5.54 -0.49
N THR A 291 -27.10 4.52 -0.86
CA THR A 291 -27.14 3.18 -0.26
C THR A 291 -25.92 2.99 0.63
N LYS A 292 -26.15 2.68 1.92
CA LYS A 292 -25.10 2.47 2.93
C LYS A 292 -24.39 1.13 2.80
#